data_AF-A0A968CR35-F1
#
_entry.id   AF-A0A968CR35-F1
#
_cell.length_a   1.000
_cell.length_b   1.000
_cell.length_c   1.000
_cell.angle_alpha   90.00
_cell.angle_beta   90.00
_cell.angle_gamma   90.00
#
_symmetry.space_group_name_H-M   'P 1'
#
loop_
_entity.id
_entity.type
_entity.pdbx_description
1 polymer ?
#
loop_
_entity_poly.entity_id
_entity_poly.type
_entity_poly.pdbx_seq_one_letter_code
_entity_poly.pdbx_strand_id
1 'polypeptide(L)'
;MMSDYKDNDYEWIKELLDYPHQLEERLKFFDDTSQIKIPEDPIERVIFQDNAKRAIRKTAQNRGHILMVGGPGTGKSMLANMFKEVLQKSLGDYIRPSDAIIAYPGKDKNHVRIAYEEPQKIEPLLENFNTAIDWAREAVDEFSLADQIQSARKAKRGLLWATVIGIAAGVFYPPAFIAVGLTGMGAIFL
;
A
#
# COMPACT_ATOMS: atom_id res chain seq x y z
N MET A 1 62.72 18.42 10.74
CA MET A 1 61.48 17.64 10.62
C MET A 1 61.17 17.52 9.14
N MET A 2 61.05 16.30 8.63
CA MET A 2 60.66 16.06 7.24
C MET A 2 59.16 16.39 7.15
N SER A 3 58.78 17.32 6.28
CA SER A 3 57.37 17.66 6.10
C SER A 3 56.68 16.46 5.45
N ASP A 4 55.60 15.96 6.05
CA ASP A 4 54.79 14.87 5.50
C ASP A 4 54.01 15.27 4.23
N TYR A 5 54.14 16.54 3.80
CA TYR A 5 53.47 17.10 2.63
C TYR A 5 54.38 17.15 1.40
N LYS A 6 53.82 16.76 0.25
CA LYS A 6 54.45 16.87 -1.07
C LYS A 6 54.20 18.27 -1.65
N ASP A 7 55.03 18.71 -2.59
CA ASP A 7 54.88 20.03 -3.25
C ASP A 7 53.49 20.24 -3.87
N ASN A 8 52.89 19.18 -4.43
CA ASN A 8 51.52 19.21 -4.94
C ASN A 8 50.45 19.51 -3.88
N ASP A 9 50.69 19.12 -2.62
CA ASP A 9 49.74 19.39 -1.53
C ASP A 9 49.68 20.90 -1.24
N TYR A 10 50.82 21.59 -1.35
CA TYR A 10 50.88 23.04 -1.19
C TYR A 10 50.24 23.78 -2.36
N GLU A 11 50.39 23.30 -3.60
CA GLU A 11 49.69 23.87 -4.76
C GLU A 11 48.17 23.74 -4.61
N TRP A 12 47.69 22.57 -4.21
CA TRP A 12 46.27 22.32 -3.99
C TRP A 12 45.70 23.19 -2.85
N ILE A 13 46.42 23.30 -1.73
CA ILE A 13 46.02 24.19 -0.63
C ILE A 13 45.97 25.64 -1.10
N LYS A 14 46.95 26.09 -1.89
CA LYS A 14 46.97 27.44 -2.45
C LYS A 14 45.78 27.69 -3.37
N GLU A 15 45.43 26.72 -4.21
CA GLU A 15 44.25 26.80 -5.09
C GLU A 15 42.94 26.89 -4.27
N LEU A 16 42.81 26.08 -3.22
CA LEU A 16 41.65 26.11 -2.33
C LEU A 16 41.52 27.43 -1.55
N LEU A 17 42.64 28.02 -1.16
CA LEU A 17 42.67 29.33 -0.49
C LEU A 17 42.29 30.47 -1.44
N ASP A 18 42.63 30.35 -2.73
CA ASP A 18 42.32 31.36 -3.75
C ASP A 18 40.90 31.20 -4.33
N TYR A 19 40.32 30.00 -4.25
CA TYR A 19 39.00 29.68 -4.78
C TYR A 19 37.87 30.63 -4.33
N PRO A 20 37.74 31.03 -3.05
CA PRO A 20 36.70 31.96 -2.61
C PRO A 20 36.81 33.33 -3.31
N HIS A 21 38.03 33.85 -3.48
CA HIS A 21 38.26 35.13 -4.15
C HIS A 21 37.93 35.06 -5.64
N GLN A 22 38.36 33.99 -6.30
CA GLN A 22 38.01 33.74 -7.70
C GLN A 22 36.50 33.56 -7.89
N LEU A 23 35.83 32.87 -6.97
CA LEU A 23 34.39 32.65 -7.02
C LEU A 23 33.62 33.97 -6.83
N GLU A 24 34.03 34.78 -5.87
CA GLU A 24 33.46 36.11 -5.63
C GLU A 24 33.60 36.98 -6.87
N GLU A 25 34.80 37.03 -7.48
CA GLU A 25 35.02 37.76 -8.73
C GLU A 25 34.16 37.24 -9.88
N ARG A 26 34.02 35.91 -10.01
CA ARG A 26 33.17 35.26 -11.01
C ARG A 26 31.67 35.39 -10.75
N LEU A 27 31.25 35.85 -9.57
CA LEU A 27 29.84 36.03 -9.23
C LEU A 27 29.48 37.51 -9.02
N LYS A 28 30.45 38.44 -9.12
CA LYS A 28 30.25 39.90 -8.94
C LYS A 28 29.12 40.51 -9.76
N PHE A 29 28.69 39.86 -10.84
CA PHE A 29 27.62 40.34 -11.70
C PHE A 29 26.22 39.93 -11.25
N PHE A 30 26.09 39.12 -10.19
CA PHE A 30 24.82 38.76 -9.58
C PHE A 30 24.75 39.29 -8.15
N ASP A 31 23.63 39.94 -7.82
CA ASP A 31 23.36 40.33 -6.43
C ASP A 31 22.73 39.19 -5.63
N ASP A 32 21.90 38.36 -6.30
CA ASP A 32 21.23 37.20 -5.71
C ASP A 32 20.96 36.10 -6.76
N THR A 33 20.80 34.89 -6.26
CA THR A 33 20.45 33.67 -6.99
C THR A 33 19.11 33.75 -7.74
N SER A 34 18.19 34.64 -7.36
CA SER A 34 16.96 34.89 -8.13
C SER A 34 17.20 35.38 -9.56
N GLN A 35 18.38 35.96 -9.83
CA GLN A 35 18.81 36.40 -11.16
C GLN A 35 19.28 35.24 -12.06
N ILE A 36 19.46 34.04 -11.49
CA ILE A 36 19.94 32.86 -12.22
C ILE A 36 18.76 32.16 -12.89
N LYS A 37 18.78 32.13 -14.22
CA LYS A 37 17.75 31.42 -15.00
C LYS A 37 17.93 29.91 -14.86
N ILE A 38 16.90 29.24 -14.33
CA ILE A 38 16.85 27.78 -14.24
C ILE A 38 16.43 27.20 -15.60
N PRO A 39 17.09 26.14 -16.10
CA PRO A 39 16.67 25.47 -17.33
C PRO A 39 15.22 24.96 -17.27
N GLU A 40 14.52 25.12 -18.40
CA GLU A 40 13.16 24.58 -18.60
C GLU A 40 13.18 23.06 -18.76
N ASP A 41 14.19 22.52 -19.45
CA ASP A 41 14.40 21.07 -19.55
C ASP A 41 14.89 20.55 -18.18
N PRO A 42 14.12 19.65 -17.53
CA PRO A 42 14.50 19.08 -16.25
C PRO A 42 15.85 18.34 -16.28
N ILE A 43 16.21 17.74 -17.43
CA ILE A 43 17.50 17.04 -17.59
C ILE A 43 18.68 18.01 -17.46
N GLU A 44 18.54 19.25 -17.94
CA GLU A 44 19.63 20.24 -17.90
C GLU A 44 19.88 20.82 -16.51
N ARG A 45 18.99 20.54 -15.55
CA ARG A 45 19.22 20.87 -14.13
C ARG A 45 20.23 19.94 -13.46
N VAL A 46 20.59 18.82 -14.09
CA VAL A 46 21.61 17.90 -13.56
C VAL A 46 22.99 18.37 -13.97
N ILE A 47 23.80 18.71 -12.97
CA ILE A 47 25.14 19.26 -13.14
C ILE A 47 26.16 18.11 -13.26
N PHE A 48 27.17 18.29 -14.14
CA PHE A 48 28.33 17.41 -14.29
C PHE A 48 28.02 15.93 -14.60
N GLN A 49 26.94 15.66 -15.35
CA GLN A 49 26.52 14.30 -15.71
C GLN A 49 26.15 14.17 -17.20
N ASP A 50 26.93 14.77 -18.10
CA ASP A 50 26.58 14.84 -19.54
C ASP A 50 26.38 13.47 -20.20
N ASN A 51 27.17 12.48 -19.81
CA ASN A 51 27.01 11.11 -20.31
C ASN A 51 25.66 10.50 -19.88
N ALA A 52 25.26 10.70 -18.62
CA ALA A 52 23.98 10.22 -18.11
C ALA A 52 22.81 10.97 -18.77
N LYS A 53 22.92 12.29 -18.95
CA LYS A 53 21.93 13.10 -19.67
C LYS A 53 21.68 12.58 -21.09
N ARG A 54 22.76 12.30 -21.85
CA ARG A 54 22.67 11.74 -23.21
C ARG A 54 22.08 10.33 -23.21
N ALA A 55 22.48 9.48 -22.27
CA ALA A 55 21.95 8.13 -22.14
C ALA A 55 20.44 8.16 -21.87
N ILE A 56 19.99 8.98 -20.92
CA ILE A 56 18.57 9.18 -20.59
C ILE A 56 17.76 9.57 -21.84
N ARG A 57 18.20 10.58 -22.60
CA ARG A 57 17.48 11.01 -23.81
C ARG A 57 17.36 9.90 -24.85
N LYS A 58 18.45 9.16 -25.10
CA LYS A 58 18.45 8.01 -26.03
C LYS A 58 17.52 6.89 -25.54
N THR A 59 17.58 6.56 -24.26
CA THR A 59 16.75 5.50 -23.70
C THR A 59 15.27 5.87 -23.68
N ALA A 60 14.95 7.15 -23.45
CA ALA A 60 13.59 7.66 -23.50
C ALA A 60 12.96 7.52 -24.89
N GLN A 61 13.74 7.76 -25.95
CA GLN A 61 13.30 7.54 -27.34
C GLN A 61 13.06 6.06 -27.63
N ASN A 62 13.94 5.19 -27.14
CA ASN A 62 13.90 3.75 -27.41
C ASN A 62 13.03 2.95 -26.42
N ARG A 63 12.36 3.60 -25.46
CA ARG A 63 11.55 2.97 -24.40
C ARG A 63 12.31 1.89 -23.61
N GLY A 64 13.61 2.11 -23.40
CA GLY A 64 14.45 1.15 -22.67
C GLY A 64 14.41 1.34 -21.15
N HIS A 65 15.06 0.43 -20.45
CA HIS A 65 15.31 0.53 -19.01
C HIS A 65 16.68 1.16 -18.76
N ILE A 66 16.83 1.87 -17.63
CA ILE A 66 18.10 2.46 -17.20
C ILE A 66 18.49 1.88 -15.85
N LEU A 67 19.73 1.42 -15.75
CA LEU A 67 20.39 1.11 -14.48
C LEU A 67 21.37 2.24 -14.15
N MET A 68 21.21 2.85 -12.97
CA MET A 68 22.10 3.91 -12.48
C MET A 68 22.96 3.38 -11.35
N VAL A 69 24.29 3.39 -11.55
CA VAL A 69 25.27 2.92 -10.57
C VAL A 69 26.14 4.09 -10.13
N GLY A 70 26.36 4.23 -8.83
CA GLY A 70 27.23 5.27 -8.26
C GLY A 70 27.07 5.39 -6.75
N GLY A 71 28.04 6.03 -6.09
CA GLY A 71 28.04 6.24 -4.63
C GLY A 71 26.81 7.00 -4.11
N PRO A 72 26.46 6.90 -2.82
CA PRO A 72 25.34 7.65 -2.25
C PRO A 72 25.53 9.17 -2.47
N GLY A 73 24.44 9.91 -2.67
CA GLY A 73 24.49 11.37 -2.88
C GLY A 73 24.85 11.84 -4.30
N THR A 74 25.15 10.95 -5.26
CA THR A 74 25.54 11.35 -6.63
C THR A 74 24.39 11.75 -7.57
N GLY A 75 23.20 12.02 -7.04
CA GLY A 75 22.06 12.49 -7.86
C GLY A 75 21.32 11.42 -8.67
N LYS A 76 21.50 10.11 -8.38
CA LYS A 76 20.76 9.02 -9.07
C LYS A 76 19.24 9.19 -9.04
N SER A 77 18.67 9.52 -7.88
CA SER A 77 17.22 9.74 -7.76
C SER A 77 16.75 10.98 -8.52
N MET A 78 17.59 12.03 -8.58
CA MET A 78 17.31 13.22 -9.37
C MET A 78 17.25 12.86 -10.86
N LEU A 79 18.26 12.14 -11.37
CA LEU A 79 18.27 11.64 -12.75
C LEU A 79 17.05 10.75 -13.07
N ALA A 80 16.63 9.90 -12.13
CA ALA A 80 15.43 9.06 -12.27
C ALA A 80 14.15 9.91 -12.43
N ASN A 81 13.99 10.94 -11.59
CA ASN A 81 12.85 11.84 -11.66
C ASN A 81 12.82 12.63 -12.97
N MET A 82 13.97 13.13 -13.42
CA MET A 82 14.06 13.84 -14.71
C MET A 82 13.75 12.90 -15.89
N PHE A 83 14.23 11.65 -15.84
CA PHE A 83 13.90 10.64 -16.83
C PHE A 83 12.39 10.38 -16.91
N LYS A 84 11.71 10.25 -15.75
CA LYS A 84 10.25 10.11 -15.67
C LYS A 84 9.55 11.30 -16.34
N GLU A 85 9.97 12.53 -16.07
CA GLU A 85 9.36 13.73 -16.66
C GLU A 85 9.55 13.78 -18.18
N VAL A 86 10.72 13.39 -18.67
CA VAL A 86 11.00 13.34 -20.12
C VAL A 86 10.20 12.24 -20.81
N LEU A 87 10.05 11.08 -20.18
CA LEU A 87 9.15 10.03 -20.67
C LEU A 87 7.70 10.54 -20.74
N GLN A 88 7.22 11.24 -19.71
CA GLN A 88 5.86 11.79 -19.69
C GLN A 88 5.61 12.86 -20.76
N LYS A 89 6.61 13.68 -21.09
CA LYS A 89 6.51 14.67 -22.18
C LYS A 89 6.59 14.01 -23.56
N SER A 90 7.49 13.04 -23.73
CA SER A 90 7.72 12.33 -25.00
C SER A 90 6.58 11.36 -25.35
N LEU A 91 5.98 10.74 -24.33
CA LEU A 91 5.03 9.62 -24.46
C LEU A 91 3.67 9.99 -23.85
N GLY A 92 3.39 11.27 -23.65
CA GLY A 92 2.24 11.80 -22.92
C GLY A 92 0.90 11.15 -23.26
N ASP A 93 0.74 10.72 -24.52
CA ASP A 93 -0.49 10.09 -25.04
C ASP A 93 -0.43 8.56 -25.09
N TYR A 94 0.75 7.94 -25.07
CA TYR A 94 0.92 6.48 -25.26
C TYR A 94 1.19 5.70 -23.96
N ILE A 95 1.76 6.33 -22.93
CA ILE A 95 2.03 5.69 -21.62
C ILE A 95 1.01 6.09 -20.56
N ARG A 96 0.21 7.14 -20.81
CA ARG A 96 -0.93 7.48 -19.96
C ARG A 96 -2.26 7.13 -20.64
N PRO A 97 -2.71 5.87 -20.58
CA PRO A 97 -3.99 5.67 -19.95
C PRO A 97 -3.79 6.02 -18.47
N SER A 98 -4.42 7.09 -17.98
CA SER A 98 -4.59 7.29 -16.53
C SER A 98 -5.57 6.28 -15.96
N ASP A 99 -5.60 5.06 -16.50
CA ASP A 99 -6.62 4.08 -16.21
C ASP A 99 -6.41 3.60 -14.78
N ALA A 100 -7.40 3.85 -13.94
CA ALA A 100 -7.39 3.24 -12.62
C ALA A 100 -7.55 1.73 -12.80
N ILE A 101 -6.71 1.01 -12.07
CA ILE A 101 -6.70 -0.45 -12.09
C ILE A 101 -7.78 -0.92 -11.11
N ILE A 102 -8.85 -1.53 -11.61
CA ILE A 102 -9.89 -2.12 -10.78
C ILE A 102 -9.66 -3.62 -10.71
N ALA A 103 -9.63 -4.14 -9.49
CA ALA A 103 -9.70 -5.57 -9.22
C ALA A 103 -11.10 -5.92 -8.71
N TYR A 104 -11.77 -6.88 -9.34
CA TYR A 104 -13.09 -7.35 -8.92
C TYR A 104 -13.19 -8.87 -8.97
N PRO A 105 -14.02 -9.49 -8.12
CA PRO A 105 -14.15 -10.94 -8.07
C PRO A 105 -14.71 -11.48 -9.40
N GLY A 106 -14.15 -12.59 -9.86
CA GLY A 106 -14.63 -13.33 -11.01
C GLY A 106 -15.89 -14.15 -10.69
N LYS A 107 -16.29 -15.00 -11.64
CA LYS A 107 -17.45 -15.90 -11.47
C LYS A 107 -17.24 -16.93 -10.35
N ASP A 108 -16.00 -17.20 -9.97
CA ASP A 108 -15.63 -18.08 -8.88
C ASP A 108 -14.80 -17.32 -7.82
N LYS A 109 -14.60 -17.95 -6.67
CA LYS A 109 -13.85 -17.38 -5.53
C LYS A 109 -12.34 -17.32 -5.75
N ASN A 110 -11.82 -17.89 -6.83
CA ASN A 110 -10.37 -18.08 -7.03
C ASN A 110 -9.79 -17.13 -8.09
N HIS A 111 -10.62 -16.51 -8.93
CA HIS A 111 -10.16 -15.60 -9.96
C HIS A 111 -10.53 -14.16 -9.60
N VAL A 112 -9.51 -13.30 -9.50
CA VAL A 112 -9.68 -11.86 -9.48
C VAL A 112 -9.49 -11.36 -10.91
N ARG A 113 -10.46 -10.58 -11.40
CA ARG A 113 -10.39 -9.93 -12.71
C ARG A 113 -9.83 -8.53 -12.53
N ILE A 114 -9.00 -8.10 -13.48
CA ILE A 114 -8.41 -6.77 -13.51
C ILE A 114 -8.93 -6.05 -14.75
N ALA A 115 -9.43 -4.83 -14.56
CA ALA A 115 -9.82 -3.93 -15.64
C ALA A 115 -9.06 -2.60 -15.50
N TYR A 116 -8.85 -1.95 -16.65
CA TYR A 116 -8.25 -0.63 -16.77
C TYR A 116 -9.34 0.28 -17.34
N GLU A 117 -9.71 1.33 -16.62
CA GLU A 117 -10.71 2.30 -17.06
C GLU A 117 -10.40 3.70 -16.51
N GLU A 118 -10.95 4.74 -17.12
CA GLU A 118 -10.74 6.12 -16.68
C GLU A 118 -11.25 6.36 -15.24
N PRO A 119 -10.48 7.03 -14.36
CA PRO A 119 -10.84 7.25 -12.95
C PRO A 119 -12.21 7.93 -12.78
N GLN A 120 -12.51 8.85 -13.69
CA GLN A 120 -13.75 9.63 -13.72
C GLN A 120 -15.00 8.76 -13.91
N LYS A 121 -14.87 7.59 -14.56
CA LYS A 121 -15.96 6.63 -14.71
C LYS A 121 -16.03 5.65 -13.54
N ILE A 122 -14.89 5.37 -12.91
CA ILE A 122 -14.75 4.38 -11.85
C ILE A 122 -15.33 4.88 -10.53
N GLU A 123 -15.02 6.12 -10.15
CA GLU A 123 -15.48 6.73 -8.90
C GLU A 123 -17.00 6.61 -8.70
N PRO A 124 -17.87 7.05 -9.65
CA PRO A 124 -19.32 6.92 -9.46
C PRO A 124 -19.79 5.46 -9.47
N LEU A 125 -19.08 4.58 -10.17
CA LEU A 125 -19.42 3.15 -10.25
C LEU A 125 -19.11 2.43 -8.93
N LEU A 126 -18.00 2.77 -8.27
CA LEU A 126 -17.67 2.27 -6.92
C LEU A 126 -18.63 2.80 -5.86
N GLU A 127 -19.01 4.08 -5.94
CA GLU A 127 -19.99 4.66 -5.03
C GLU A 127 -21.34 3.94 -5.11
N ASN A 128 -21.85 3.73 -6.32
CA ASN A 128 -23.07 2.95 -6.55
C ASN A 128 -22.99 1.52 -6.00
N PHE A 129 -21.84 0.84 -6.17
CA PHE A 129 -21.65 -0.50 -5.63
C PHE A 129 -21.65 -0.52 -4.10
N ASN A 130 -20.96 0.43 -3.46
CA ASN A 130 -20.92 0.51 -2.00
C ASN A 130 -22.33 0.76 -1.44
N THR A 131 -23.08 1.70 -2.02
CA THR A 131 -24.47 1.94 -1.62
C THR A 131 -25.35 0.71 -1.78
N ALA A 132 -25.21 -0.02 -2.89
CA ALA A 132 -25.95 -1.26 -3.11
C ALA A 132 -25.59 -2.36 -2.09
N ILE A 133 -24.32 -2.46 -1.70
CA ILE A 133 -23.85 -3.40 -0.68
C ILE A 133 -24.41 -3.00 0.70
N ASP A 134 -24.38 -1.72 1.04
CA ASP A 134 -24.92 -1.20 2.31
C ASP A 134 -26.43 -1.46 2.40
N TRP A 135 -27.19 -1.18 1.34
CA TRP A 135 -28.62 -1.51 1.28
C TRP A 135 -28.89 -3.01 1.40
N ALA A 136 -28.10 -3.85 0.73
CA ALA A 136 -28.23 -5.29 0.85
C ALA A 136 -27.92 -5.79 2.27
N ARG A 137 -26.96 -5.16 2.96
CA ARG A 137 -26.63 -5.46 4.36
C ARG A 137 -27.74 -5.02 5.31
N GLU A 138 -28.35 -3.87 5.08
CA GLU A 138 -29.46 -3.36 5.89
C GLU A 138 -30.76 -4.14 5.67
N ALA A 139 -30.98 -4.68 4.46
CA ALA A 139 -32.16 -5.48 4.13
C ALA A 139 -32.10 -6.93 4.68
N VAL A 140 -30.92 -7.40 5.09
CA VAL A 140 -30.74 -8.71 5.72
C VAL A 140 -30.78 -8.53 7.23
N ASP A 141 -31.86 -9.00 7.87
CA ASP A 141 -31.94 -9.09 9.33
C ASP A 141 -30.72 -9.83 9.87
N GLU A 142 -30.14 -9.30 10.95
CA GLU A 142 -28.96 -9.88 11.59
C GLU A 142 -29.24 -11.35 11.94
N PHE A 143 -28.58 -12.28 11.24
CA PHE A 143 -28.83 -13.70 11.40
C PHE A 143 -28.56 -14.14 12.84
N SER A 144 -29.62 -14.31 13.62
CA SER A 144 -29.54 -14.66 15.04
C SER A 144 -30.15 -16.03 15.28
N LEU A 145 -29.30 -16.97 15.74
CA LEU A 145 -29.75 -18.26 16.25
C LEU A 145 -30.16 -18.18 17.73
N ALA A 146 -30.26 -16.98 18.31
CA ALA A 146 -30.53 -16.80 19.74
C ALA A 146 -31.82 -17.50 20.18
N ASP A 147 -32.89 -17.39 19.40
CA ASP A 147 -34.18 -18.04 19.71
C ASP A 147 -34.11 -19.57 19.65
N GLN A 148 -33.35 -20.13 18.71
CA GLN A 148 -33.12 -21.57 18.62
C GLN A 148 -32.24 -22.08 19.78
N ILE A 149 -31.22 -21.32 20.16
CA ILE A 149 -30.35 -21.66 21.29
C ILE A 149 -31.10 -21.54 22.62
N GLN A 150 -31.96 -20.53 22.77
CA GLN A 150 -32.74 -20.30 23.99
C GLN A 150 -33.82 -21.37 24.18
N SER A 151 -34.52 -21.76 23.12
CA SER A 151 -35.50 -22.85 23.17
C SER A 151 -34.85 -24.19 23.52
N ALA A 152 -33.71 -24.53 22.90
CA ALA A 152 -32.93 -25.72 23.25
C ALA A 152 -32.45 -25.70 24.72
N ARG A 153 -31.94 -24.56 25.18
CA ARG A 153 -31.49 -24.38 26.57
C ARG A 153 -32.65 -24.49 27.57
N LYS A 154 -33.85 -24.02 27.23
CA LYS A 154 -35.06 -24.16 28.06
C LYS A 154 -35.51 -25.63 28.16
N ALA A 155 -35.51 -26.35 27.04
CA ALA A 155 -35.83 -27.78 27.00
C ALA A 155 -34.82 -28.60 27.81
N LYS A 156 -33.52 -28.34 27.65
CA LYS A 156 -32.44 -28.96 28.43
C LYS A 156 -32.61 -28.75 29.94
N ARG A 157 -32.92 -27.52 30.38
CA ARG A 157 -33.21 -27.24 31.80
C ARG A 157 -34.45 -27.97 32.29
N GLY A 158 -35.50 -28.07 31.48
CA GLY A 158 -36.70 -28.85 31.82
C GLY A 158 -36.41 -30.33 32.06
N LEU A 159 -35.61 -30.94 31.18
CA LEU A 159 -35.17 -32.33 31.33
C LEU A 159 -34.29 -32.53 32.57
N LEU A 160 -33.40 -31.59 32.88
CA LEU A 160 -32.59 -31.61 34.12
C LEU A 160 -33.45 -31.48 35.39
N TRP A 161 -34.53 -30.71 35.36
CA TRP A 161 -35.46 -30.68 36.51
C TRP A 161 -36.23 -31.99 36.64
N ALA A 162 -36.64 -32.59 35.52
CA ALA A 162 -37.32 -33.88 35.51
C ALA A 162 -36.44 -35.02 36.05
N THR A 163 -35.13 -35.02 35.77
CA THR A 163 -34.21 -36.00 36.34
C THR A 163 -34.09 -35.86 37.85
N VAL A 164 -33.92 -34.63 38.37
CA VAL A 164 -33.81 -34.40 39.82
C VAL A 164 -35.09 -34.83 40.55
N ILE A 165 -36.26 -34.49 40.02
CA ILE A 165 -37.55 -34.92 40.57
C ILE A 165 -37.68 -36.45 40.51
N GLY A 166 -37.30 -37.07 39.39
CA GLY A 166 -37.33 -38.52 39.22
C GLY A 166 -36.40 -39.26 40.20
N ILE A 167 -35.23 -38.71 40.51
CA ILE A 167 -34.31 -39.27 41.52
C ILE A 167 -34.97 -39.25 42.91
N ALA A 168 -35.59 -38.12 43.29
CA ALA A 168 -36.28 -38.00 44.57
C ALA A 168 -37.49 -38.94 44.67
N ALA A 169 -38.28 -39.07 43.60
CA ALA A 169 -39.42 -39.98 43.54
C ALA A 169 -38.98 -41.46 43.51
N GLY A 170 -37.85 -41.78 42.89
CA GLY A 170 -37.28 -43.12 42.80
C GLY A 170 -36.95 -43.75 44.16
N VAL A 171 -36.69 -42.94 45.17
CA VAL A 171 -36.49 -43.40 46.57
C VAL A 171 -37.75 -44.10 47.11
N PHE A 172 -38.94 -43.68 46.69
CA PHE A 172 -40.22 -44.22 47.15
C PHE A 172 -40.91 -45.12 46.10
N TYR A 173 -40.60 -44.95 44.82
CA TYR A 173 -41.16 -45.72 43.72
C TYR A 173 -40.05 -46.16 42.74
N PRO A 174 -39.46 -47.35 42.94
CA PRO A 174 -38.29 -47.81 42.17
C PRO A 174 -38.42 -47.77 40.63
N PRO A 175 -39.60 -48.01 40.01
CA PRO A 175 -39.72 -47.88 38.55
C PRO A 175 -39.46 -46.47 37.99
N ALA A 176 -39.50 -45.41 38.82
CA ALA A 176 -39.21 -44.04 38.38
C ALA A 176 -37.75 -43.84 37.92
N PHE A 177 -36.82 -44.70 38.33
CA PHE A 177 -35.42 -44.62 37.87
C PHE A 177 -35.27 -44.83 36.35
N ILE A 178 -36.20 -45.52 35.70
CA ILE A 178 -36.21 -45.66 34.23
C ILE A 178 -36.44 -44.31 33.55
N ALA A 179 -37.36 -43.50 34.10
CA ALA A 179 -37.64 -42.15 33.61
C ALA A 179 -36.46 -41.19 33.84
N VAL A 180 -35.71 -41.37 34.94
CA VAL A 180 -34.46 -40.61 35.21
C VAL A 180 -33.41 -40.90 34.13
N GLY A 181 -33.22 -42.17 33.76
CA GLY A 181 -32.26 -42.54 32.72
C GLY A 181 -32.58 -41.91 31.36
N LEU A 182 -33.84 -41.97 30.94
CA LEU A 182 -34.30 -41.41 29.68
C LEU A 182 -34.23 -39.88 29.64
N THR A 183 -34.68 -39.20 30.70
CA THR A 183 -34.66 -37.73 30.76
C THR A 183 -33.23 -37.18 30.90
N GLY A 184 -32.35 -37.89 31.61
CA GLY A 184 -30.94 -37.52 31.76
C GLY A 184 -30.16 -37.67 30.46
N MET A 185 -30.38 -38.77 29.74
CA MET A 185 -29.79 -38.96 28.41
C MET A 185 -30.28 -37.88 27.44
N GLY A 186 -31.58 -37.56 27.46
CA GLY A 186 -32.15 -36.49 26.64
C GLY A 186 -31.53 -35.11 26.91
N ALA A 187 -31.20 -34.77 28.16
CA ALA A 187 -30.59 -33.48 28.51
C ALA A 187 -29.12 -33.34 28.07
N ILE A 188 -28.40 -34.46 27.87
CA ILE A 188 -27.00 -34.46 27.44
C ILE A 188 -26.90 -34.25 25.93
N PHE A 189 -27.83 -34.83 25.17
CA PHE A 189 -27.87 -34.74 23.71
C PHE A 189 -28.52 -33.46 23.16
N LEU A 190 -29.25 -32.70 24.00
CA LEU A 190 -29.77 -31.34 23.74
C LEU A 190 -28.80 -30.26 24.24
#